data_AF-A0AAV8TVV4-F1
#
_entry.id   AF-A0AAV8TVV4-F1
#
_cell.length_a   1.000
_cell.length_b   1.000
_cell.length_c   1.000
_cell.angle_alpha   90.00
_cell.angle_beta   90.00
_cell.angle_gamma   90.00
#
_symmetry.space_group_name_H-M   'P 1'
#
loop_
_entity.id
_entity.type
_entity.pdbx_description
1 polymer ?
#
loop_
_entity_poly.entity_id
_entity_poly.type
_entity_poly.pdbx_seq_one_letter_code
_entity_poly.pdbx_strand_id
1 'polypeptide(L)'
;MAAAAASCRRASQIGSYCGGSLFGRNANFDSREKVSCDFLASFCPRRPISQLVKSNEKGLLLVDTFALVKKLEVVGMPSKQAEAITTAVTGVLTDSLVNIAHTVVSKTEMEKNEMIQETNLSKFKTEVQSLQNRHLSLLQYENEKLRDDIEKMRNELRHEFDKVIAGQQLDLNLERGRIRDQVANQNSETCNLTNKLDKEIHALRAEFEAAKFDVIKHCIGTLISISAVGLAVIRILK
;
A
#
# COMPACT_ATOMS: atom_id res chain seq x y z
N MET A 1 -28.85 -13.19 -35.16
CA MET A 1 -28.59 -12.84 -33.75
C MET A 1 -28.99 -11.38 -33.59
N ALA A 2 -30.27 -11.04 -33.32
CA ALA A 2 -30.91 -11.03 -31.99
C ALA A 2 -30.02 -10.31 -30.95
N ALA A 3 -30.39 -9.21 -30.29
CA ALA A 3 -31.68 -8.56 -30.09
C ALA A 3 -31.52 -7.06 -29.78
N ALA A 4 -32.58 -6.31 -30.07
CA ALA A 4 -32.84 -4.93 -29.66
C ALA A 4 -33.77 -4.90 -28.43
N ALA A 5 -33.64 -3.90 -27.55
CA ALA A 5 -34.68 -3.39 -26.65
C ALA A 5 -34.20 -2.02 -26.13
N ALA A 6 -34.78 -0.86 -26.48
CA ALA A 6 -36.13 -0.34 -26.21
C ALA A 6 -36.28 0.32 -24.81
N SER A 7 -36.22 1.67 -24.83
CA SER A 7 -37.06 2.68 -24.15
C SER A 7 -37.79 2.35 -22.84
N CYS A 8 -37.67 3.23 -21.84
CA CYS A 8 -38.86 3.84 -21.22
C CYS A 8 -38.55 5.17 -20.48
N ARG A 9 -39.34 6.21 -20.78
CA ARG A 9 -39.41 7.53 -20.09
C ARG A 9 -40.56 7.55 -19.07
N ARG A 10 -40.37 8.23 -17.92
CA ARG A 10 -41.31 9.13 -17.19
C ARG A 10 -40.62 9.53 -15.85
N ALA A 11 -40.15 10.77 -15.66
CA ALA A 11 -40.84 12.03 -15.33
C ALA A 11 -41.33 12.14 -13.86
N SER A 12 -40.64 12.94 -13.03
CA SER A 12 -41.22 14.12 -12.33
C SER A 12 -40.13 14.91 -11.57
N GLN A 13 -40.19 16.24 -11.68
CA GLN A 13 -39.38 17.24 -10.97
C GLN A 13 -39.76 17.35 -9.49
N ILE A 14 -38.77 17.49 -8.59
CA ILE A 14 -38.70 18.33 -7.37
C ILE A 14 -37.18 18.43 -7.08
N GLY A 15 -36.44 19.52 -6.89
CA GLY A 15 -36.76 20.88 -6.50
C GLY A 15 -36.03 21.22 -5.19
N SER A 16 -34.73 21.61 -5.23
CA SER A 16 -33.93 22.25 -4.15
C SER A 16 -33.76 21.38 -2.87
N TYR A 17 -32.67 21.29 -2.09
CA TYR A 17 -31.80 22.24 -1.40
C TYR A 17 -30.51 21.50 -0.91
N CYS A 18 -29.46 22.25 -0.57
CA CYS A 18 -28.10 21.81 -0.24
C CYS A 18 -27.93 20.74 0.87
N GLY A 19 -27.23 19.65 0.54
CA GLY A 19 -25.90 19.26 1.06
C GLY A 19 -25.67 18.90 2.54
N GLY A 20 -25.35 17.61 2.79
CA GLY A 20 -24.37 17.17 3.80
C GLY A 20 -24.86 16.26 4.95
N SER A 21 -25.18 14.99 4.67
CA SER A 21 -24.46 13.76 5.10
C SER A 21 -24.14 13.62 6.61
N LEU A 22 -24.86 12.76 7.34
CA LEU A 22 -24.55 11.33 7.58
C LEU A 22 -23.28 11.09 8.41
N PHE A 23 -23.47 10.87 9.72
CA PHE A 23 -22.49 10.25 10.61
C PHE A 23 -22.86 8.79 10.80
N GLY A 24 -22.11 7.89 10.17
CA GLY A 24 -22.06 6.46 10.49
C GLY A 24 -20.60 6.09 10.68
N ARG A 25 -20.15 6.00 11.94
CA ARG A 25 -18.81 5.51 12.30
C ARG A 25 -18.92 4.07 12.78
N ASN A 26 -18.19 3.19 12.09
CA ASN A 26 -17.69 1.95 12.65
C ASN A 26 -16.17 1.96 12.41
N ALA A 27 -15.37 1.95 13.47
CA ALA A 27 -14.02 1.38 13.52
C ALA A 27 -13.36 1.65 14.89
N ASN A 28 -13.07 0.55 15.58
CA ASN A 28 -12.07 0.46 16.63
C ASN A 28 -10.68 0.75 16.05
N PHE A 29 -9.92 1.68 16.64
CA PHE A 29 -8.47 1.59 16.70
C PHE A 29 -7.97 2.36 17.92
N ASP A 30 -7.39 1.60 18.85
CA ASP A 30 -6.75 2.05 20.09
C ASP A 30 -5.30 2.44 19.79
N SER A 31 -4.91 3.67 20.15
CA SER A 31 -3.59 4.00 20.74
C SER A 31 -3.43 5.52 20.90
N ARG A 32 -3.77 6.00 22.09
CA ARG A 32 -2.91 6.87 22.92
C ARG A 32 -2.22 8.08 22.24
N GLU A 33 -3.01 9.10 21.93
CA GLU A 33 -2.54 10.49 22.01
C GLU A 33 -3.65 11.30 22.70
N LYS A 34 -3.39 11.74 23.94
CA LYS A 34 -4.29 12.62 24.70
C LYS A 34 -4.28 13.99 24.03
N VAL A 35 -5.00 14.14 22.92
CA VAL A 35 -5.37 15.45 22.40
C VAL A 35 -6.42 16.00 23.36
N SER A 36 -5.94 16.85 24.27
CA SER A 36 -6.74 17.48 25.30
C SER A 36 -8.04 18.05 24.71
N CYS A 37 -9.18 17.66 25.27
CA CYS A 37 -10.49 18.24 24.97
C CYS A 37 -10.64 19.68 25.52
N ASP A 38 -9.53 20.42 25.61
CA ASP A 38 -9.50 21.82 26.07
C ASP A 38 -9.73 22.81 24.93
N PHE A 39 -9.71 22.36 23.66
CA PHE A 39 -9.78 23.26 22.51
C PHE A 39 -11.14 23.95 22.32
N LEU A 40 -12.22 23.43 22.93
CA LEU A 40 -13.55 24.05 22.85
C LEU A 40 -13.89 24.96 24.04
N ALA A 41 -13.02 25.06 25.06
CA ALA A 41 -13.28 25.90 26.23
C ALA A 41 -12.68 27.31 26.13
N SER A 42 -11.80 27.57 25.15
CA SER A 42 -11.02 28.82 25.09
C SER A 42 -11.60 29.91 24.17
N PHE A 43 -12.69 29.65 23.44
CA PHE A 43 -13.26 30.62 22.48
C PHE A 43 -14.33 31.54 23.07
N CYS A 44 -14.35 31.74 24.38
CA CYS A 44 -15.02 32.88 25.00
C CYS A 44 -13.95 33.84 25.53
N PRO A 45 -13.46 34.80 24.72
CA PRO A 45 -12.83 35.96 25.32
C PRO A 45 -13.92 36.62 26.16
N ARG A 46 -13.75 36.59 27.49
CA ARG A 46 -14.51 37.45 28.40
C ARG A 46 -14.41 38.85 27.83
N ARG A 47 -15.53 39.38 27.34
CA ARG A 47 -15.63 40.75 26.81
C ARG A 47 -15.04 41.67 27.89
N PRO A 48 -13.95 42.39 27.62
CA PRO A 48 -13.62 43.53 28.45
C PRO A 48 -14.78 44.51 28.23
N ILE A 49 -15.54 44.79 29.28
CA ILE A 49 -16.45 45.92 29.30
C ILE A 49 -15.53 47.13 29.39
N SER A 50 -15.03 47.67 28.28
CA SER A 50 -14.38 48.98 28.36
C SER A 50 -15.42 50.08 28.30
N GLN A 51 -15.04 51.13 29.02
CA GLN A 51 -15.89 52.20 29.48
C GLN A 51 -16.65 52.81 28.32
N LEU A 52 -17.97 52.75 28.42
CA LEU A 52 -18.86 53.64 27.71
C LEU A 52 -18.25 55.04 27.84
N VAL A 53 -17.88 55.61 26.69
CA VAL A 53 -17.47 56.99 26.53
C VAL A 53 -18.30 57.81 27.51
N LYS A 54 -17.61 58.48 28.42
CA LYS A 54 -18.18 59.40 29.41
C LYS A 54 -18.89 60.50 28.62
N SER A 55 -20.11 60.24 28.17
CA SER A 55 -20.95 61.16 27.42
C SER A 55 -21.53 62.13 28.43
N ASN A 56 -20.64 63.00 28.91
CA ASN A 56 -20.92 64.36 29.32
C ASN A 56 -22.34 64.60 29.84
N GLU A 57 -22.67 64.04 31.02
CA GLU A 57 -23.74 64.34 32.00
C GLU A 57 -25.13 64.81 31.54
N LYS A 58 -25.42 64.78 30.24
CA LYS A 58 -26.68 65.17 29.62
C LYS A 58 -26.89 64.14 28.53
N GLY A 59 -27.37 62.97 28.96
CA GLY A 59 -27.79 61.90 28.09
C GLY A 59 -28.63 62.47 26.96
N LEU A 60 -28.36 62.00 25.75
CA LEU A 60 -29.07 62.39 24.54
C LEU A 60 -30.57 62.10 24.78
N LEU A 61 -31.32 63.10 25.24
CA LEU A 61 -32.76 62.98 25.49
C LEU A 61 -33.42 62.82 24.12
N LEU A 62 -33.61 61.56 23.71
CA LEU A 62 -34.30 61.20 22.48
C LEU A 62 -35.76 61.66 22.50
N VAL A 63 -36.30 61.94 23.70
CA VAL A 63 -37.65 62.41 23.94
C VAL A 63 -37.64 63.91 24.21
N ASP A 64 -38.37 64.64 23.38
CA ASP A 64 -38.73 66.03 23.63
C ASP A 64 -39.81 66.08 24.73
N THR A 65 -39.37 66.39 25.95
CA THR A 65 -40.22 66.47 27.14
C THR A 65 -41.27 67.57 27.02
N PHE A 66 -40.95 68.68 26.35
CA PHE A 66 -41.87 69.80 26.19
C PHE A 66 -42.97 69.48 25.18
N ALA A 67 -42.61 68.93 24.02
CA ALA A 67 -43.58 68.51 23.02
C ALA A 67 -44.48 67.37 23.52
N LEU A 68 -43.96 66.46 24.36
CA LEU A 68 -44.75 65.38 24.95
C LEU A 68 -45.77 65.91 25.95
N VAL A 69 -45.37 66.83 26.84
CA VAL A 69 -46.30 67.49 27.78
C VAL A 69 -47.38 68.26 27.04
N LYS A 70 -47.04 69.02 25.99
CA LYS A 70 -48.01 69.77 25.19
C LYS A 70 -49.03 68.85 24.50
N LYS A 71 -48.60 67.70 23.99
CA LYS A 71 -49.51 66.70 23.40
C LYS A 71 -50.47 66.11 24.45
N LEU A 72 -50.00 65.84 25.66
CA LEU A 72 -50.83 65.32 26.75
C LEU A 72 -51.84 66.36 27.27
N GLU A 73 -51.45 67.64 27.30
CA GLU A 73 -52.35 68.75 27.63
C GLU A 73 -53.48 68.92 26.59
N VAL A 74 -53.18 68.75 25.29
CA VAL A 74 -54.18 68.81 24.21
C VAL A 74 -55.21 67.67 24.30
N VAL A 75 -54.82 66.51 24.85
CA VAL A 75 -55.71 65.36 25.10
C VAL A 75 -56.60 65.56 26.35
N GLY A 76 -56.42 66.67 27.08
CA GLY A 76 -57.23 67.04 28.24
C GLY A 76 -56.64 66.66 29.59
N MET A 77 -55.36 66.29 29.66
CA MET A 77 -54.69 66.04 30.94
C MET A 77 -54.29 67.36 31.64
N PRO A 78 -54.48 67.47 32.96
CA PRO A 78 -53.92 68.56 33.76
C PRO A 78 -52.39 68.61 33.61
N SER A 79 -51.83 69.82 33.47
CA SER A 79 -50.40 70.06 33.24
C SER A 79 -49.47 69.29 34.20
N LYS A 80 -49.83 69.23 35.49
CA LYS A 80 -49.08 68.48 36.52
C LYS A 80 -49.06 66.96 36.30
N GLN A 81 -50.15 66.38 35.76
CA GLN A 81 -50.20 64.95 35.45
C GLN A 81 -49.43 64.62 34.18
N ALA A 82 -49.51 65.50 33.16
CA ALA A 82 -48.73 65.38 31.93
C ALA A 82 -47.21 65.42 32.18
N GLU A 83 -46.77 66.31 33.08
CA GLU A 83 -45.37 66.41 33.52
C GLU A 83 -44.91 65.17 34.30
N ALA A 84 -45.73 64.66 35.22
CA ALA A 84 -45.42 63.45 35.99
C ALA A 84 -45.28 62.21 35.09
N ILE A 85 -46.19 62.02 34.12
CA ILE A 85 -46.13 60.91 33.16
C ILE A 85 -44.91 61.04 32.27
N THR A 86 -44.64 62.25 31.75
CA THR A 86 -43.47 62.52 30.92
C THR A 86 -42.17 62.23 31.68
N THR A 87 -42.10 62.57 32.96
CA THR A 87 -40.96 62.27 33.82
C THR A 87 -40.78 60.76 34.03
N ALA A 88 -41.86 60.02 34.29
CA ALA A 88 -41.81 58.57 34.43
C ALA A 88 -41.36 57.87 33.14
N VAL A 89 -41.86 58.31 31.98
CA VAL A 89 -41.48 57.78 30.67
C VAL A 89 -40.01 58.06 30.36
N THR A 90 -39.54 59.29 30.60
CA THR A 90 -38.13 59.64 30.43
C THR A 90 -37.23 58.84 31.37
N GLY A 91 -37.67 58.55 32.60
CA GLY A 91 -36.97 57.67 33.55
C GLY A 91 -36.78 56.25 33.00
N VAL A 92 -37.87 55.60 32.60
CA VAL A 92 -37.83 54.23 32.03
C VAL A 92 -36.99 54.15 30.76
N LEU A 93 -37.05 55.18 29.90
CA LEU A 93 -36.25 55.24 28.68
C LEU A 93 -34.76 55.44 28.97
N THR A 94 -34.42 56.25 29.96
CA THR A 94 -33.03 56.45 30.39
C THR A 94 -32.47 55.16 30.98
N ASP A 95 -33.22 54.49 31.85
CA ASP A 95 -32.83 53.20 32.43
C ASP A 95 -32.67 52.12 31.34
N SER A 96 -33.55 52.11 30.35
CA SER A 96 -33.46 51.19 29.21
C SER A 96 -32.23 51.45 28.34
N LEU A 97 -31.89 52.72 28.09
CA LEU A 97 -30.69 53.09 27.32
C LEU A 97 -29.40 52.72 28.06
N VAL A 98 -29.33 52.95 29.37
CA VAL A 98 -28.18 52.54 30.19
C VAL A 98 -28.04 51.03 30.19
N ASN A 99 -29.14 50.28 30.34
CA ASN A 99 -29.11 48.82 30.25
C ASN A 99 -28.63 48.31 28.88
N ILE A 100 -29.11 48.90 27.78
CA ILE A 100 -28.62 48.56 26.43
C ILE A 100 -27.14 48.91 26.29
N ALA A 101 -26.70 50.06 26.79
CA ALA A 101 -25.31 50.51 26.76
C ALA A 101 -24.35 49.51 27.44
N HIS A 102 -24.80 48.79 28.47
CA HIS A 102 -24.03 47.73 29.12
C HIS A 102 -23.91 46.44 28.28
N THR A 103 -24.82 46.21 27.33
CA THR A 103 -24.83 45.01 26.48
C THR A 103 -24.14 45.21 25.13
N VAL A 104 -24.03 46.46 24.67
CA VAL A 104 -23.38 46.83 23.41
C VAL A 104 -21.90 47.10 23.62
N VAL A 105 -21.10 46.70 22.64
CA VAL A 105 -19.65 46.93 22.62
C VAL A 105 -19.38 48.18 21.81
N SER A 106 -18.38 48.98 22.19
CA SER A 106 -18.01 50.16 21.41
C SER A 106 -17.48 49.76 20.03
N LYS A 107 -17.68 50.62 19.02
CA LYS A 107 -17.23 50.35 17.65
C LYS A 107 -15.71 50.11 17.58
N THR A 108 -14.94 50.86 18.35
CA THR A 108 -13.47 50.76 18.41
C THR A 108 -13.00 49.44 19.03
N GLU A 109 -13.68 48.94 20.06
CA GLU A 109 -13.38 47.62 20.62
C GLU A 109 -13.74 46.49 19.68
N MET A 110 -14.87 46.62 18.97
CA MET A 110 -15.30 45.64 17.97
C MET A 110 -14.24 45.49 16.87
N GLU A 111 -13.78 46.61 16.30
CA GLU A 111 -12.73 46.64 15.27
C GLU A 111 -11.40 46.07 15.79
N LYS A 112 -11.03 46.37 17.04
CA LYS A 112 -9.83 45.78 17.67
C LYS A 112 -9.95 44.27 17.82
N ASN A 113 -11.11 43.77 18.26
CA ASN A 113 -11.34 42.34 18.44
C ASN A 113 -11.35 41.61 17.09
N GLU A 114 -11.94 42.22 16.06
CA GLU A 114 -11.90 41.71 14.69
C GLU A 114 -10.46 41.60 14.18
N MET A 115 -9.66 42.65 14.32
CA MET A 115 -8.24 42.63 13.95
C MET A 115 -7.46 41.52 14.69
N ILE A 116 -7.71 41.33 15.99
CA ILE A 116 -7.08 40.24 16.76
C ILE A 116 -7.53 38.87 16.23
N GLN A 117 -8.81 38.69 15.92
CA GLN A 117 -9.32 37.44 15.34
C GLN A 117 -8.70 37.16 13.97
N GLU A 118 -8.61 38.15 13.08
CA GLU A 118 -7.97 38.01 11.77
C GLU A 118 -6.48 37.66 11.89
N THR A 119 -5.75 38.29 12.81
CA THR A 119 -4.33 37.95 13.04
C THR A 119 -4.16 36.53 13.59
N ASN A 120 -5.04 36.06 14.47
CA ASN A 120 -5.00 34.69 14.95
C ASN A 120 -5.37 33.68 13.86
N LEU A 121 -6.37 34.00 13.04
CA LEU A 121 -6.78 33.16 11.91
C LEU A 121 -5.67 33.05 10.86
N SER A 122 -5.00 34.15 10.54
CA SER A 122 -3.86 34.14 9.62
C SER A 122 -2.68 33.33 10.16
N LYS A 123 -2.34 33.46 11.45
CA LYS A 123 -1.31 32.62 12.10
C LYS A 123 -1.68 31.13 12.01
N PHE A 124 -2.90 30.78 12.41
CA PHE A 124 -3.39 29.41 12.33
C PHE A 124 -3.31 28.87 10.89
N LYS A 125 -3.72 29.66 9.89
CA LYS A 125 -3.62 29.29 8.48
C LYS A 125 -2.17 29.01 8.07
N THR A 126 -1.22 29.84 8.49
CA THR A 126 0.20 29.64 8.17
C THR A 126 0.79 28.41 8.86
N GLU A 127 0.39 28.13 10.10
CA GLU A 127 0.81 26.92 10.83
C GLU A 127 0.27 25.66 10.16
N VAL A 128 -1.02 25.64 9.80
CA VAL A 128 -1.64 24.52 9.08
C VAL A 128 -0.95 24.30 7.73
N GLN A 129 -0.70 25.36 6.97
CA GLN A 129 0.00 25.25 5.68
C GLN A 129 1.45 24.75 5.86
N SER A 130 2.15 25.23 6.88
CA SER A 130 3.51 24.77 7.21
C SER A 130 3.53 23.29 7.59
N LEU A 131 2.58 22.87 8.44
CA LEU A 131 2.44 21.48 8.87
C LEU A 131 2.11 20.57 7.68
N GLN A 132 1.16 20.97 6.84
CA GLN A 132 0.79 20.23 5.63
C GLN A 132 1.99 20.08 4.68
N ASN A 133 2.75 21.14 4.45
CA ASN A 133 3.96 21.09 3.62
C ASN A 133 5.00 20.16 4.24
N ARG A 134 5.24 20.21 5.55
CA ARG A 134 6.17 19.32 6.24
C ARG A 134 5.75 17.85 6.12
N HIS A 135 4.48 17.52 6.36
CA HIS A 135 3.99 16.15 6.20
C HIS A 135 4.12 15.67 4.76
N LEU A 136 3.80 16.52 3.79
CA LEU A 136 3.94 16.17 2.38
C LEU A 136 5.41 15.90 2.03
N SER A 137 6.34 16.77 2.46
CA SER A 137 7.77 16.56 2.23
C SER A 137 8.31 15.30 2.92
N LEU A 138 7.86 15.00 4.15
CA LEU A 138 8.24 13.79 4.87
C LEU A 138 7.73 12.53 4.13
N LEU A 139 6.45 12.52 3.74
CA LEU A 139 5.84 11.41 3.01
C LEU A 139 6.52 11.20 1.66
N GLN A 140 6.88 12.27 0.95
CA GLN A 140 7.62 12.18 -0.31
C GLN A 140 9.00 11.56 -0.09
N TYR A 141 9.72 12.00 0.94
CA TYR A 141 11.04 11.46 1.28
C TYR A 141 10.96 9.97 1.65
N GLU A 142 10.00 9.57 2.48
CA GLU A 142 9.79 8.17 2.86
C GLU A 142 9.38 7.32 1.65
N ASN A 143 8.53 7.82 0.76
CA ASN A 143 8.19 7.12 -0.48
C ASN A 143 9.42 6.93 -1.37
N GLU A 144 10.25 7.95 -1.55
CA GLU A 144 11.47 7.84 -2.35
C GLU A 144 12.44 6.83 -1.75
N LYS A 145 12.65 6.89 -0.43
CA LYS A 145 13.49 5.92 0.28
C LYS A 145 12.98 4.50 0.11
N LEU A 146 11.66 4.27 0.25
CA LEU A 146 11.07 2.95 0.05
C LEU A 146 11.22 2.47 -1.40
N ARG A 147 11.13 3.37 -2.38
CA ARG A 147 11.37 3.04 -3.80
C ARG A 147 12.82 2.63 -4.04
N ASP A 148 13.77 3.33 -3.44
CA ASP A 148 15.20 2.99 -3.52
C ASP A 148 15.49 1.62 -2.89
N ASP A 149 14.92 1.35 -1.71
CA ASP A 149 15.07 0.06 -1.02
C ASP A 149 14.47 -1.09 -1.86
N ILE A 150 13.31 -0.88 -2.49
CA ILE A 150 12.70 -1.86 -3.41
C ILE A 150 13.61 -2.12 -4.61
N GLU A 151 14.18 -1.08 -5.22
CA GLU A 151 15.05 -1.23 -6.38
C GLU A 151 16.36 -1.94 -6.01
N LYS A 152 16.92 -1.64 -4.83
CA LYS A 152 18.07 -2.35 -4.28
C LYS A 152 17.78 -3.84 -4.09
N MET A 153 16.68 -4.18 -3.41
CA MET A 153 16.26 -5.57 -3.21
C MET A 153 16.04 -6.29 -4.54
N ARG A 154 15.42 -5.61 -5.53
CA ARG A 154 15.18 -6.16 -6.87
C ARG A 154 16.49 -6.50 -7.58
N ASN A 155 17.50 -5.65 -7.47
CA ASN A 155 18.80 -5.86 -8.09
C ASN A 155 19.59 -6.99 -7.40
N GLU A 156 19.55 -7.05 -6.06
CA GLU A 156 20.16 -8.14 -5.30
C GLU A 156 19.52 -9.49 -5.62
N LEU A 157 18.19 -9.55 -5.69
CA LEU A 157 17.47 -10.77 -6.09
C LEU A 157 17.81 -11.22 -7.51
N ARG A 158 17.92 -10.29 -8.46
CA ARG A 158 18.36 -10.62 -9.83
C ARG A 158 19.77 -11.18 -9.84
N HIS A 159 20.69 -10.58 -9.10
CA HIS A 159 22.06 -11.05 -9.02
C HIS A 159 22.16 -12.47 -8.44
N GLU A 160 21.49 -12.74 -7.31
CA GLU A 160 21.48 -14.08 -6.72
C GLU A 160 20.76 -15.09 -7.61
N PHE A 161 19.70 -14.70 -8.31
CA PHE A 161 19.03 -15.57 -9.29
C PHE A 161 19.95 -15.96 -10.45
N ASP A 162 20.65 -14.98 -11.05
CA ASP A 162 21.60 -15.23 -12.14
C ASP A 162 22.76 -16.13 -11.68
N LYS A 163 23.23 -15.93 -10.44
CA LYS A 163 24.26 -16.75 -9.81
C LYS A 163 23.80 -18.19 -9.58
N VAL A 164 22.57 -18.40 -9.11
CA VAL A 164 21.97 -19.75 -8.95
C VAL A 164 21.82 -20.43 -10.31
N ILE A 165 21.36 -19.72 -11.33
CA ILE A 165 21.25 -20.27 -12.70
C ILE A 165 22.62 -20.67 -13.24
N ALA A 166 23.61 -19.78 -13.13
CA ALA A 166 24.97 -20.07 -13.58
C ALA A 166 25.58 -21.27 -12.83
N GLY A 167 25.34 -21.35 -11.52
CA GLY A 167 25.74 -22.49 -10.69
C GLY A 167 25.10 -23.79 -11.16
N GLN A 168 23.78 -23.81 -11.36
CA GLN A 168 23.07 -24.99 -11.84
C GLN A 168 23.54 -25.42 -13.24
N GLN A 169 23.78 -24.45 -14.14
CA GLN A 169 24.28 -24.75 -15.49
C GLN A 169 25.69 -25.36 -15.43
N LEU A 170 26.55 -24.85 -14.55
CA LEU A 170 27.87 -25.41 -14.30
C LEU A 170 27.78 -26.84 -13.76
N ASP A 171 26.94 -27.09 -12.76
CA ASP A 171 26.74 -28.42 -12.17
C ASP A 171 26.29 -29.43 -13.23
N LEU A 172 25.33 -29.07 -14.08
CA LEU A 172 24.88 -29.91 -15.19
C LEU A 172 25.98 -30.16 -16.21
N ASN A 173 26.81 -29.16 -16.50
CA ASN A 173 27.92 -29.30 -17.43
C ASN A 173 29.02 -30.21 -16.87
N LEU A 174 29.34 -30.10 -15.57
CA LEU A 174 30.29 -30.97 -14.88
C LEU A 174 29.78 -32.41 -14.83
N GLU A 175 28.51 -32.62 -14.48
CA GLU A 175 27.92 -33.96 -14.44
C GLU A 175 27.85 -34.59 -15.85
N ARG A 176 27.54 -33.79 -16.88
CA ARG A 176 27.64 -34.22 -18.29
C ARG A 176 29.07 -34.55 -18.69
N GLY A 177 30.08 -33.86 -18.15
CA GLY A 177 31.49 -34.21 -18.30
C GLY A 177 31.78 -35.58 -17.69
N ARG A 178 31.43 -35.76 -16.41
CA ARG A 178 31.64 -36.99 -15.64
C ARG A 178 30.97 -38.21 -16.28
N ILE A 179 29.74 -38.06 -16.79
CA ILE A 179 29.04 -39.13 -17.51
C ILE A 179 29.81 -39.50 -18.80
N ARG A 180 30.31 -38.52 -19.55
CA ARG A 180 31.12 -38.79 -20.76
C ARG A 180 32.39 -39.56 -20.44
N ASP A 181 33.09 -39.20 -19.37
CA ASP A 181 34.30 -39.90 -18.94
C ASP A 181 33.98 -41.33 -18.49
N GLN A 182 32.89 -41.52 -17.74
CA GLN A 182 32.44 -42.85 -17.31
C GLN A 182 32.05 -43.73 -18.51
N VAL A 183 31.34 -43.18 -19.50
CA VAL A 183 31.00 -43.87 -20.75
C VAL A 183 32.26 -44.23 -21.55
N ALA A 184 33.23 -43.32 -21.65
CA ALA A 184 34.50 -43.59 -22.32
C ALA A 184 35.28 -44.71 -21.63
N ASN A 185 35.32 -44.72 -20.29
CA ASN A 185 35.94 -45.78 -19.52
C ASN A 185 35.25 -47.14 -19.77
N GLN A 186 33.91 -47.19 -19.68
CA GLN A 186 33.14 -48.41 -19.97
C GLN A 186 33.34 -48.93 -21.40
N ASN A 187 33.41 -48.03 -22.38
CA ASN A 187 33.72 -48.41 -23.76
C ASN A 187 35.13 -49.02 -23.88
N SER A 188 36.12 -48.48 -23.17
CA SER A 188 37.48 -49.01 -23.16
C SER A 188 37.56 -50.39 -22.51
N GLU A 189 36.85 -50.60 -21.40
CA GLU A 189 36.73 -51.90 -20.72
C GLU A 189 36.05 -52.92 -21.65
N THR A 190 34.94 -52.53 -22.27
CA THR A 190 34.22 -53.37 -23.25
C THR A 190 35.13 -53.76 -24.42
N CYS A 191 35.87 -52.80 -24.99
CA CYS A 191 36.82 -53.08 -26.07
C CYS A 191 37.94 -54.04 -25.63
N ASN A 192 38.48 -53.86 -24.42
CA ASN A 192 39.48 -54.76 -23.87
C ASN A 192 38.93 -56.19 -23.70
N LEU A 193 37.72 -56.32 -23.15
CA LEU A 193 37.05 -57.62 -23.01
C LEU A 193 36.78 -58.27 -24.37
N THR A 194 36.29 -57.52 -25.36
CA THR A 194 36.10 -58.02 -26.73
C THR A 194 37.42 -58.50 -27.33
N ASN A 195 38.50 -57.72 -27.19
CA ASN A 195 39.82 -58.12 -27.68
C ASN A 195 40.35 -59.38 -26.98
N LYS A 196 40.05 -59.59 -25.69
CA LYS A 196 40.39 -60.83 -24.98
C LYS A 196 39.58 -62.01 -25.50
N LEU A 197 38.26 -61.84 -25.68
CA LEU A 197 37.40 -62.86 -26.26
C LEU A 197 37.86 -63.26 -27.67
N ASP A 198 38.20 -62.30 -28.51
CA ASP A 198 38.71 -62.58 -29.87
C ASP A 198 40.01 -63.40 -29.82
N LYS A 199 40.93 -63.07 -28.89
CA LYS A 199 42.15 -63.87 -28.68
C LYS A 199 41.85 -65.29 -28.23
N GLU A 200 40.94 -65.49 -27.30
CA GLU A 200 40.51 -66.82 -26.84
C GLU A 200 39.84 -67.61 -27.96
N ILE A 201 38.98 -66.97 -28.77
CA ILE A 201 38.36 -67.60 -29.96
C ILE A 201 39.43 -68.06 -30.95
N HIS A 202 40.45 -67.23 -31.22
CA HIS A 202 41.54 -67.61 -32.11
C HIS A 202 42.39 -68.75 -31.55
N ALA A 203 42.67 -68.74 -30.24
CA ALA A 203 43.40 -69.81 -29.57
C ALA A 203 42.61 -71.14 -29.64
N LEU A 204 41.34 -71.13 -29.25
CA LEU A 204 40.46 -72.31 -29.31
C LEU A 204 40.32 -72.85 -30.74
N ARG A 205 40.24 -71.97 -31.74
CA ARG A 205 40.21 -72.38 -33.15
C ARG A 205 41.52 -73.07 -33.56
N ALA A 206 42.67 -72.56 -33.11
CA ALA A 206 43.96 -73.18 -33.41
C ALA A 206 44.09 -74.55 -32.74
N GLU A 207 43.68 -74.69 -31.48
CA GLU A 207 43.64 -75.98 -30.77
C GLU A 207 42.70 -76.97 -31.45
N PHE A 208 41.52 -76.51 -31.89
CA PHE A 208 40.57 -77.35 -32.61
C PHE A 208 41.12 -77.85 -33.95
N GLU A 209 41.79 -76.98 -34.71
CA GLU A 209 42.45 -77.39 -35.96
C GLU A 209 43.55 -78.43 -35.71
N ALA A 210 44.37 -78.25 -34.66
CA ALA A 210 45.37 -79.26 -34.27
C ALA A 210 44.73 -80.60 -33.88
N ALA A 211 43.69 -80.59 -33.04
CA ALA A 211 42.97 -81.78 -32.64
C ALA A 211 42.32 -82.51 -33.83
N LYS A 212 41.79 -81.77 -34.81
CA LYS A 212 41.28 -82.35 -36.07
C LYS A 212 42.37 -83.11 -36.82
N PHE A 213 43.57 -82.53 -36.97
CA PHE A 213 44.69 -83.21 -37.63
C PHE A 213 45.13 -84.46 -36.87
N ASP A 214 45.11 -84.46 -35.55
CA ASP A 214 45.49 -85.61 -34.74
C ASP A 214 44.47 -86.77 -34.86
N VAL A 215 43.17 -86.46 -34.91
CA VAL A 215 42.13 -87.47 -35.20
C VAL A 215 42.34 -88.07 -36.60
N ILE A 216 42.63 -87.24 -37.61
CA ILE A 216 42.91 -87.72 -38.98
C ILE A 216 44.11 -88.67 -38.98
N LYS A 217 45.22 -88.31 -38.32
CA LYS A 217 46.40 -89.20 -38.20
C LYS A 217 46.05 -90.52 -37.52
N HIS A 218 45.27 -90.50 -36.44
CA HIS A 218 44.84 -91.70 -35.73
C HIS A 218 43.97 -92.62 -36.60
N CYS A 219 43.01 -92.07 -37.34
CA CYS A 219 42.20 -92.81 -38.31
C CYS A 219 43.05 -93.49 -39.39
N ILE A 220 44.03 -92.77 -39.95
CA ILE A 220 44.94 -93.34 -40.96
C ILE A 220 45.76 -94.49 -40.36
N GLY A 221 46.34 -94.30 -39.16
CA GLY A 221 47.13 -95.32 -38.49
C GLY A 221 46.34 -96.59 -38.17
N THR A 222 45.08 -96.46 -37.72
CA THR A 222 44.20 -97.60 -37.43
C THR A 222 43.78 -98.34 -38.71
N LEU A 223 43.44 -97.63 -39.80
CA LEU A 223 43.14 -98.26 -41.09
C LEU A 223 44.33 -99.08 -41.62
N ILE A 224 45.55 -98.55 -41.53
CA ILE A 224 46.77 -99.27 -41.93
C ILE A 224 46.99 -100.49 -41.03
N SER A 225 46.82 -100.36 -39.71
CA SER A 225 46.96 -101.47 -38.76
C SER A 225 45.97 -102.61 -39.04
N ILE A 226 44.67 -102.28 -39.23
CA ILE A 226 43.64 -103.27 -39.57
C ILE A 226 43.98 -103.96 -40.90
N SER A 227 44.40 -103.20 -41.92
CA SER A 227 44.79 -103.76 -43.22
C SER A 227 46.00 -104.70 -43.10
N ALA A 228 47.01 -104.33 -42.31
CA ALA A 228 48.19 -105.17 -42.05
C ALA A 228 47.81 -106.48 -41.34
N VAL A 229 46.96 -106.41 -40.31
CA VAL A 229 46.44 -107.60 -39.61
C VAL A 229 45.62 -108.47 -40.56
N GLY A 230 44.74 -107.89 -41.37
CA GLY A 230 43.95 -108.61 -42.37
C GLY A 230 44.82 -109.36 -43.39
N LEU A 231 45.86 -108.69 -43.92
CA LEU A 231 46.83 -109.33 -44.82
C LEU A 231 47.62 -110.45 -44.13
N ALA A 232 47.98 -110.29 -42.86
CA ALA A 232 48.67 -111.32 -42.09
C ALA A 232 47.80 -112.58 -41.90
N VAL A 233 46.50 -112.40 -41.60
CA VAL A 233 45.55 -113.52 -41.46
C VAL A 233 45.34 -114.24 -42.79
N ILE A 234 45.19 -113.52 -43.91
CA ILE A 234 45.07 -114.11 -45.26
C ILE A 234 46.33 -114.93 -45.61
N ARG A 235 47.53 -114.47 -45.21
CA ARG A 235 48.77 -115.24 -45.42
C ARG A 235 48.87 -116.52 -44.60
N ILE A 236 48.25 -116.59 -43.42
CA ILE A 236 48.28 -117.79 -42.56
C ILE A 236 47.22 -118.82 -42.98
N LEU A 237 46.10 -118.38 -43.57
CA LEU A 237 44.99 -119.23 -44.00
C LEU A 237 45.14 -119.81 -45.42
N LYS A 238 46.20 -119.46 -46.15
CA LYS A 238 46.50 -119.97 -47.50
C LYS A 238 47.73 -120.88 -47.46
#